data_AF-A0A0L6UFE6-F1
#
_entry.id   AF-A0A0L6UFE6-F1
#
_cell.length_a   1.000
_cell.length_b   1.000
_cell.length_c   1.000
_cell.angle_alpha   90.00
_cell.angle_beta   90.00
_cell.angle_gamma   90.00
#
_symmetry.space_group_name_H-M   'P 1'
#
loop_
_entity.id
_entity.type
_entity.pdbx_description
1 polymer ?
#
loop_
_entity_poly.entity_id
_entity_poly.type
_entity_poly.pdbx_seq_one_letter_code
_entity_poly.pdbx_strand_id
1 'polypeptide(L)'
;MAFGSSKKEANIFRAYRNLYLQSIDPTNISSSILKFRDAIAELQSLDLDLDERQIGHLILLKIPPSLAAVQDAVINAGQTSTEVTYNLVLDILDNKAKTTSITVAQPKSDAAESDAATALLTYLCRDGKHSPKANHSASQCFALHPKLLEEYRARLKDRNKSERGETYLASAIEEEDQSHLATAFAGLTTDQGNDTAYESDASLL
;
A
#
# COMPACT_ATOMS: atom_id res chain seq x y z
N MET A 1 44.32 13.92 -0.20
CA MET A 1 43.19 14.42 0.61
C MET A 1 41.95 13.64 0.20
N ALA A 2 41.35 12.82 1.08
CA ALA A 2 40.30 11.84 0.72
C ALA A 2 39.03 11.93 1.59
N PHE A 3 38.77 13.07 2.23
CA PHE A 3 37.66 13.26 3.17
C PHE A 3 36.26 13.20 2.53
N GLY A 4 36.17 13.37 1.20
CA GLY A 4 34.92 13.24 0.44
C GLY A 4 34.62 11.82 -0.05
N SER A 5 35.66 11.01 -0.29
CA SER A 5 35.51 9.66 -0.85
C SER A 5 34.87 8.70 0.17
N SER A 6 35.22 8.82 1.46
CA SER A 6 34.65 7.97 2.52
C SER A 6 33.18 8.26 2.78
N LYS A 7 32.74 9.51 2.66
CA LYS A 7 31.32 9.89 2.79
C LYS A 7 30.49 9.38 1.61
N LYS A 8 31.02 9.45 0.38
CA LYS A 8 30.37 8.89 -0.80
C LYS A 8 30.18 7.38 -0.65
N GLU A 9 31.24 6.68 -0.25
CA GLU A 9 31.20 5.23 -0.06
C GLU A 9 30.19 4.82 1.02
N ALA A 10 30.19 5.49 2.17
CA ALA A 10 29.22 5.23 3.24
C ALA A 10 27.76 5.43 2.77
N ASN A 11 27.50 6.46 1.95
CA ASN A 11 26.16 6.70 1.40
C ASN A 11 25.74 5.61 0.42
N ILE A 12 26.65 5.11 -0.43
CA ILE A 12 26.41 3.99 -1.35
C ILE A 12 26.03 2.74 -0.55
N PHE A 13 26.83 2.36 0.44
CA PHE A 13 26.54 1.20 1.29
C PHE A 13 25.20 1.34 2.02
N ARG A 14 24.88 2.53 2.51
CA ARG A 14 23.58 2.81 3.15
C ARG A 14 22.42 2.64 2.17
N ALA A 15 22.53 3.19 0.96
CA ALA A 15 21.49 3.08 -0.06
C ALA A 15 21.26 1.62 -0.50
N TYR A 16 22.33 0.85 -0.71
CA TYR A 16 22.20 -0.59 -0.97
C TYR A 16 21.56 -1.32 0.21
N ARG A 17 21.99 -1.05 1.44
CA ARG A 17 21.36 -1.64 2.64
C ARG A 17 19.87 -1.34 2.68
N ASN A 18 19.46 -0.11 2.37
CA ASN A 18 18.06 0.28 2.32
C ASN A 18 17.29 -0.53 1.26
N LEU A 19 17.86 -0.74 0.07
CA LEU A 19 17.28 -1.59 -0.97
C LEU A 19 17.15 -3.05 -0.50
N TYR A 20 18.20 -3.62 0.11
CA TYR A 20 18.20 -5.02 0.57
C TYR A 20 17.22 -5.30 1.71
N LEU A 21 16.89 -4.27 2.52
CA LEU A 21 15.91 -4.38 3.60
C LEU A 21 14.47 -4.32 3.13
N GLN A 22 14.22 -3.91 1.88
CA GLN A 22 12.87 -3.88 1.35
C GLN A 22 12.29 -5.29 1.26
N SER A 23 11.00 -5.38 1.58
CA SER A 23 10.20 -6.59 1.48
C SER A 23 8.92 -6.32 0.69
N ILE A 24 8.41 -7.37 0.06
CA ILE A 24 7.13 -7.32 -0.65
C ILE A 24 6.04 -7.75 0.31
N ASP A 25 5.17 -6.81 0.65
CA ASP A 25 3.96 -7.06 1.41
C ASP A 25 2.86 -7.53 0.44
N PRO A 26 2.39 -8.79 0.54
CA PRO A 26 1.36 -9.31 -0.34
C PRO A 26 0.00 -8.63 -0.14
N THR A 27 -0.22 -7.97 1.00
CA THR A 27 -1.46 -7.23 1.30
C THR A 27 -1.45 -5.81 0.73
N ASN A 28 -0.25 -5.25 0.48
CA ASN A 28 -0.08 -3.91 -0.06
C ASN A 28 1.08 -3.86 -1.05
N ILE A 29 0.92 -4.57 -2.17
CA ILE A 29 1.93 -4.68 -3.23
C ILE A 29 2.29 -3.29 -3.78
N SER A 30 1.31 -2.40 -3.94
CA SER A 30 1.54 -1.03 -4.43
C SER A 30 2.48 -0.22 -3.53
N SER A 31 2.30 -0.28 -2.21
CA SER A 31 3.22 0.38 -1.26
C SER A 31 4.62 -0.21 -1.36
N SER A 32 4.75 -1.54 -1.47
CA SER A 32 6.05 -2.18 -1.67
C SER A 32 6.74 -1.74 -2.97
N ILE A 33 6.02 -1.65 -4.09
CA ILE A 33 6.57 -1.18 -5.37
C ILE A 33 7.13 0.24 -5.22
N LEU A 34 6.41 1.14 -4.56
CA LEU A 34 6.88 2.51 -4.33
C LEU A 34 8.17 2.53 -3.52
N LYS A 35 8.27 1.74 -2.45
CA LYS A 35 9.50 1.64 -1.65
C LYS A 35 10.70 1.15 -2.46
N PHE A 36 10.50 0.18 -3.36
CA PHE A 36 11.55 -0.25 -4.28
C PHE A 36 11.94 0.84 -5.28
N ARG A 37 10.97 1.57 -5.84
CA ARG A 37 11.25 2.71 -6.75
C ARG A 37 12.03 3.81 -6.03
N ASP A 38 11.64 4.16 -4.82
CA ASP A 38 12.32 5.18 -4.01
C ASP A 38 13.76 4.76 -3.67
N ALA A 39 13.98 3.49 -3.28
CA ALA A 39 15.32 2.97 -2.99
C ALA A 39 16.23 2.91 -4.23
N ILE A 40 15.67 2.57 -5.39
CA ILE A 40 16.41 2.58 -6.66
C ILE A 40 16.73 4.01 -7.09
N ALA A 41 15.79 4.95 -6.92
CA ALA A 41 16.03 6.37 -7.17
C ALA A 41 17.12 6.95 -6.26
N GLU A 42 17.16 6.55 -4.98
CA GLU A 42 18.27 6.90 -4.07
C GLU A 42 19.62 6.42 -4.64
N LEU A 43 19.70 5.17 -5.11
CA LEU A 43 20.91 4.63 -5.72
C LEU A 43 21.32 5.35 -7.02
N GLN A 44 20.35 5.66 -7.89
CA GLN A 44 20.58 6.41 -9.13
C GLN A 44 21.10 7.83 -8.84
N SER A 45 20.66 8.46 -7.75
CA SER A 45 21.12 9.80 -7.36
C SER A 45 22.58 9.87 -6.92
N LEU A 46 23.25 8.72 -6.72
CA LEU A 46 24.65 8.64 -6.29
C LEU A 46 25.65 8.48 -7.47
N ASP A 47 25.18 8.68 -8.71
CA ASP A 47 25.93 8.50 -9.96
C ASP A 47 26.53 7.08 -10.09
N LEU A 48 25.77 6.07 -9.65
CA LEU A 48 26.12 4.66 -9.81
C LEU A 48 25.57 4.15 -11.14
N ASP A 49 26.39 3.39 -11.87
CA ASP A 49 25.92 2.57 -12.99
C ASP A 49 25.27 1.31 -12.43
N LEU A 50 23.93 1.29 -12.40
CA LEU A 50 23.17 0.20 -11.79
C LEU A 50 22.91 -0.89 -12.81
N ASP A 51 23.35 -2.10 -12.49
CA ASP A 51 22.97 -3.29 -13.27
C ASP A 51 21.48 -3.61 -13.04
N GLU A 52 20.66 -3.22 -14.02
CA GLU A 52 19.22 -3.38 -13.97
C GLU A 52 18.78 -4.85 -13.80
N ARG A 53 19.59 -5.78 -14.31
CA ARG A 53 19.32 -7.22 -14.25
C ARG A 53 19.60 -7.76 -12.86
N GLN A 54 20.71 -7.35 -12.24
CA GLN A 54 21.01 -7.72 -10.85
C GLN A 54 19.94 -7.20 -9.89
N ILE A 55 19.49 -5.96 -10.06
CA ILE A 55 18.38 -5.42 -9.25
C ILE A 55 17.09 -6.20 -9.52
N GLY A 56 16.81 -6.57 -10.77
CA GLY A 56 15.67 -7.42 -11.11
C GLY A 56 15.70 -8.77 -10.39
N HIS A 57 16.85 -9.46 -10.39
CA HIS A 57 17.05 -10.70 -9.64
C HIS A 57 16.87 -10.51 -8.13
N LEU A 58 17.37 -9.41 -7.58
CA LEU A 58 17.19 -9.08 -6.17
C LEU A 58 15.70 -8.94 -5.82
N ILE A 59 14.93 -8.17 -6.61
CA ILE A 59 13.50 -7.98 -6.35
C ILE A 59 12.75 -9.30 -6.48
N LEU A 60 13.07 -10.13 -7.48
CA LEU A 60 12.49 -11.46 -7.65
C LEU A 60 12.67 -12.33 -6.39
N LEU A 61 13.86 -12.29 -5.78
CA LEU A 61 14.15 -13.01 -4.53
C LEU A 61 13.32 -12.51 -3.33
N LYS A 62 12.86 -11.25 -3.37
CA LYS A 62 12.02 -10.66 -2.32
C LYS A 62 10.53 -10.97 -2.46
N ILE A 63 10.10 -11.56 -3.58
CA ILE A 63 8.69 -11.92 -3.78
C ILE A 63 8.36 -13.08 -2.83
N PRO A 64 7.37 -12.94 -1.92
CA PRO A 64 7.01 -14.02 -1.01
C PRO A 64 6.35 -15.19 -1.77
N PRO A 65 6.40 -16.43 -1.23
CA PRO A 65 5.77 -17.60 -1.85
C PRO A 65 4.25 -17.46 -2.06
N SER A 66 3.58 -16.63 -1.26
CA SER A 66 2.16 -16.29 -1.44
C SER A 66 1.87 -15.63 -2.80
N LEU A 67 2.90 -15.11 -3.48
CA LEU A 67 2.86 -14.53 -4.81
C LEU A 67 3.63 -15.39 -5.83
N ALA A 68 3.70 -16.72 -5.65
CA ALA A 68 4.41 -17.64 -6.56
C ALA A 68 4.03 -17.44 -8.04
N ALA A 69 2.75 -17.22 -8.34
CA ALA A 69 2.29 -16.95 -9.72
C ALA A 69 2.96 -15.70 -10.35
N VAL A 70 3.37 -14.72 -9.55
CA VAL A 70 4.13 -13.55 -10.01
C VAL A 70 5.59 -13.94 -10.31
N GLN A 71 6.20 -14.77 -9.47
CA GLN A 71 7.54 -15.30 -9.74
C GLN A 71 7.58 -16.08 -11.06
N ASP A 72 6.60 -16.96 -11.27
CA ASP A 72 6.47 -17.73 -12.51
C ASP A 72 6.25 -16.82 -13.73
N ALA A 73 5.43 -15.78 -13.59
CA ALA A 73 5.22 -14.79 -14.66
C ALA A 73 6.52 -14.06 -15.03
N VAL A 74 7.35 -13.70 -14.05
CA VAL A 74 8.67 -13.09 -14.28
C VAL A 74 9.61 -14.06 -14.99
N ILE A 75 9.67 -15.32 -14.55
CA ILE A 75 10.51 -16.37 -15.16
C ILE A 75 10.09 -16.62 -16.62
N ASN A 76 8.78 -16.73 -16.87
CA ASN A 76 8.24 -16.91 -18.21
C ASN A 76 8.46 -15.68 -19.10
N ALA A 77 8.42 -14.47 -18.52
CA ALA A 77 8.78 -13.26 -19.24
C ALA A 77 10.24 -13.31 -19.72
N GLY A 78 11.16 -13.90 -18.95
CA GLY A 78 12.54 -14.13 -19.38
C GLY A 78 12.72 -15.12 -20.54
N GLN A 79 11.71 -15.93 -20.87
CA GLN A 79 11.74 -16.81 -22.05
C GLN A 79 11.33 -16.08 -23.33
N THR A 80 10.63 -14.94 -23.21
CA THR A 80 10.05 -14.18 -24.33
C THR A 80 10.69 -12.82 -24.52
N SER A 81 11.20 -12.21 -23.44
CA SER A 81 11.99 -10.98 -23.44
C SER A 81 13.47 -11.31 -23.56
N THR A 82 14.21 -10.47 -24.30
CA THR A 82 15.67 -10.57 -24.40
C THR A 82 16.34 -10.30 -23.06
N GLU A 83 15.73 -9.47 -22.19
CA GLU A 83 16.27 -9.11 -20.89
C GLU A 83 15.16 -8.92 -19.83
N VAL A 84 15.39 -9.45 -18.62
CA VAL A 84 14.53 -9.22 -17.45
C VAL A 84 15.17 -8.14 -16.59
N THR A 85 14.62 -6.93 -16.65
CA THR A 85 15.07 -5.77 -15.86
C THR A 85 14.21 -5.58 -14.62
N TYR A 86 14.68 -4.80 -13.64
CA TYR A 86 13.88 -4.47 -12.45
C TYR A 86 12.55 -3.79 -12.80
N ASN A 87 12.50 -2.97 -13.86
CA ASN A 87 11.28 -2.32 -14.33
C ASN A 87 10.23 -3.35 -14.74
N LEU A 88 10.62 -4.37 -15.50
CA LEU A 88 9.72 -5.46 -15.89
C LEU A 88 9.17 -6.21 -14.66
N VAL A 89 10.02 -6.51 -13.68
CA VAL A 89 9.60 -7.20 -12.45
C VAL A 89 8.59 -6.36 -11.67
N LEU A 90 8.84 -5.05 -11.53
CA LEU A 90 7.92 -4.13 -10.86
C LEU A 90 6.59 -3.96 -11.63
N ASP A 91 6.62 -3.95 -12.95
CA ASP A 91 5.41 -3.86 -13.77
C ASP A 91 4.53 -5.12 -13.67
N ILE A 92 5.15 -6.30 -13.61
CA ILE A 92 4.41 -7.55 -13.37
C ILE A 92 3.79 -7.55 -11.97
N LEU A 93 4.49 -7.04 -10.96
CA LEU A 93 3.94 -6.84 -9.61
C LEU A 93 2.78 -5.82 -9.61
N ASP A 94 2.90 -4.73 -10.36
CA ASP A 94 1.85 -3.71 -10.46
C ASP A 94 0.60 -4.26 -11.15
N ASN A 95 0.77 -5.06 -12.20
CA ASN A 95 -0.31 -5.80 -12.84
C ASN A 95 -0.99 -6.78 -11.87
N LYS A 96 -0.22 -7.42 -10.97
CA LYS A 96 -0.79 -8.23 -9.89
C LYS A 96 -1.56 -7.38 -8.89
N ALA A 97 -1.07 -6.21 -8.50
CA ALA A 97 -1.78 -5.32 -7.58
C ALA A 97 -3.12 -4.85 -8.17
N LYS A 98 -3.13 -4.51 -9.47
CA LYS A 98 -4.34 -4.12 -10.21
C LYS A 98 -5.33 -5.28 -10.36
N THR A 99 -4.85 -6.49 -10.65
CA THR A 99 -5.74 -7.66 -10.74
C THR A 99 -6.24 -8.12 -9.38
N THR A 100 -5.41 -8.11 -8.33
CA THR A 100 -5.84 -8.41 -6.96
C THR A 100 -6.84 -7.39 -6.45
N SER A 101 -6.69 -6.09 -6.72
CA SER A 101 -7.72 -5.10 -6.36
C SER A 101 -9.04 -5.33 -7.12
N ILE A 102 -8.99 -5.86 -8.35
CA ILE A 102 -10.19 -6.33 -9.07
C ILE A 102 -10.75 -7.63 -8.45
N THR A 103 -9.91 -8.50 -7.88
CA THR A 103 -10.32 -9.80 -7.30
C THR A 103 -10.71 -9.72 -5.82
N VAL A 104 -10.33 -8.65 -5.11
CA VAL A 104 -10.73 -8.33 -3.72
C VAL A 104 -12.07 -7.59 -3.69
N ALA A 105 -12.77 -7.51 -4.82
CA ALA A 105 -14.21 -7.24 -4.84
C ALA A 105 -15.00 -8.52 -4.49
N GLN A 106 -14.97 -8.93 -3.22
CA GLN A 106 -16.16 -9.41 -2.50
C GLN A 106 -15.86 -9.63 -1.00
N PRO A 107 -15.89 -8.58 -0.17
CA PRO A 107 -16.77 -8.68 0.98
C PRO A 107 -18.21 -8.81 0.45
N LYS A 108 -18.97 -9.74 1.02
CA LYS A 108 -20.42 -9.84 0.78
C LYS A 108 -21.10 -8.60 1.36
N SER A 109 -21.03 -7.49 0.65
CA SER A 109 -21.92 -6.35 0.79
C SER A 109 -22.07 -5.75 -0.60
N ASP A 110 -23.31 -5.79 -1.10
CA ASP A 110 -23.78 -5.04 -2.25
C ASP A 110 -23.26 -5.43 -3.64
N ALA A 111 -23.32 -6.73 -3.96
CA ALA A 111 -23.18 -7.22 -5.34
C ALA A 111 -24.17 -6.57 -6.33
N ALA A 112 -25.27 -5.99 -5.85
CA ALA A 112 -26.20 -5.21 -6.66
C ALA A 112 -25.68 -3.80 -7.02
N GLU A 113 -24.74 -3.25 -6.25
CA GLU A 113 -24.27 -1.87 -6.47
C GLU A 113 -23.05 -1.78 -7.41
N SER A 114 -22.19 -2.79 -7.43
CA SER A 114 -21.06 -2.86 -8.37
C SER A 114 -21.53 -3.04 -9.83
N ASP A 115 -22.53 -3.89 -10.04
CA ASP A 115 -23.13 -4.13 -11.38
C ASP A 115 -23.97 -2.89 -11.82
N ALA A 116 -24.63 -2.20 -10.88
CA ALA A 116 -25.26 -0.90 -11.13
C ALA A 116 -24.26 0.22 -11.47
N ALA A 117 -23.13 0.34 -10.76
CA ALA A 117 -22.10 1.33 -11.10
C ALA A 117 -21.50 1.07 -12.48
N THR A 118 -21.27 -0.20 -12.82
CA THR A 118 -20.80 -0.63 -14.14
C THR A 118 -21.83 -0.27 -15.24
N ALA A 119 -23.13 -0.44 -14.96
CA ALA A 119 -24.20 -0.04 -15.86
C ALA A 119 -24.29 1.47 -16.12
N LEU A 120 -23.89 2.33 -15.16
CA LEU A 120 -23.77 3.78 -15.39
C LEU A 120 -22.54 4.15 -16.23
N LEU A 121 -21.43 3.43 -16.07
CA LEU A 121 -20.14 3.80 -16.67
C LEU A 121 -19.98 3.32 -18.12
N THR A 122 -20.73 2.30 -18.54
CA THR A 122 -20.70 1.84 -19.93
C THR A 122 -21.63 2.65 -20.84
N TYR A 123 -21.04 3.56 -21.63
CA TYR A 123 -21.68 4.26 -22.76
C TYR A 123 -22.22 3.35 -23.88
N LEU A 124 -22.12 2.03 -23.71
CA LEU A 124 -22.45 1.02 -24.71
C LEU A 124 -23.96 0.78 -24.84
N CYS A 125 -24.76 1.07 -23.81
CA CYS A 125 -26.22 0.90 -23.83
C CYS A 125 -26.90 2.26 -24.00
N ARG A 126 -27.44 2.53 -25.19
CA ARG A 126 -28.09 3.82 -25.55
C ARG A 126 -29.47 3.58 -26.15
N ASP A 127 -30.33 4.60 -26.10
CA ASP A 127 -31.63 4.66 -26.78
C ASP A 127 -32.58 3.49 -26.43
N GLY A 128 -32.62 3.10 -25.16
CA GLY A 128 -33.51 2.04 -24.71
C GLY A 128 -33.05 0.62 -25.08
N LYS A 129 -31.78 0.45 -25.51
CA LYS A 129 -31.25 -0.85 -25.95
C LYS A 129 -30.03 -1.25 -25.14
N HIS A 130 -30.04 -2.51 -24.70
CA HIS A 130 -28.90 -3.15 -24.07
C HIS A 130 -27.96 -3.72 -25.13
N SER A 131 -26.67 -3.43 -24.99
CA SER A 131 -25.64 -3.99 -25.84
C SER A 131 -25.12 -5.30 -25.23
N PRO A 132 -25.03 -6.40 -25.99
CA PRO A 132 -24.52 -7.67 -25.48
C PRO A 132 -23.01 -7.65 -25.15
N LYS A 133 -22.32 -6.57 -25.51
CA LYS A 133 -20.92 -6.30 -25.15
C LYS A 133 -20.78 -5.49 -23.86
N ALA A 134 -21.90 -5.14 -23.21
CA ALA A 134 -21.87 -4.41 -21.97
C ALA A 134 -21.44 -5.33 -20.82
N ASN A 135 -20.71 -4.77 -19.86
CA ASN A 135 -20.21 -5.50 -18.69
C ASN A 135 -21.27 -5.67 -17.59
N HIS A 136 -22.55 -5.44 -17.90
CA HIS A 136 -23.68 -5.57 -16.96
C HIS A 136 -24.78 -6.44 -17.55
N SER A 137 -25.63 -7.01 -16.69
CA SER A 137 -26.76 -7.83 -17.11
C SER A 137 -27.92 -6.98 -17.66
N ALA A 138 -28.73 -7.54 -18.57
CA ALA A 138 -29.89 -6.82 -19.14
C ALA A 138 -30.89 -6.34 -18.07
N SER A 139 -31.05 -7.11 -16.99
CA SER A 139 -31.90 -6.75 -15.83
C SER A 139 -31.41 -5.52 -15.07
N GLN A 140 -30.11 -5.20 -15.16
CA GLN A 140 -29.50 -4.03 -14.51
C GLN A 140 -29.18 -2.91 -15.50
N CYS A 141 -29.57 -3.06 -16.77
CA CYS A 141 -29.35 -2.06 -17.79
C CYS A 141 -30.27 -0.87 -17.59
N PHE A 142 -29.71 0.29 -17.23
CA PHE A 142 -30.49 1.52 -17.06
C PHE A 142 -31.12 2.04 -18.35
N ALA A 143 -30.57 1.67 -19.52
CA ALA A 143 -31.23 1.98 -20.79
C ALA A 143 -32.58 1.23 -20.91
N LEU A 144 -32.66 -0.02 -20.42
CA LEU A 144 -33.91 -0.79 -20.41
C LEU A 144 -34.82 -0.42 -19.23
N HIS A 145 -34.24 -0.05 -18.09
CA HIS A 145 -34.95 0.18 -16.84
C HIS A 145 -34.65 1.58 -16.25
N PRO A 146 -35.25 2.65 -16.80
CA PRO A 146 -34.97 4.02 -16.34
C PRO A 146 -35.39 4.28 -14.89
N LYS A 147 -36.36 3.53 -14.35
CA LYS A 147 -36.76 3.62 -12.94
C LYS A 147 -35.66 3.20 -11.97
N LEU A 148 -34.88 2.17 -12.32
CA LEU A 148 -33.75 1.73 -11.50
C LEU A 148 -32.65 2.80 -11.40
N LEU A 149 -32.49 3.60 -12.46
CA LEU A 149 -31.53 4.71 -12.48
C LEU A 149 -31.94 5.84 -11.54
N GLU A 150 -33.23 6.12 -11.43
CA GLU A 150 -33.74 7.14 -10.52
C GLU A 150 -33.59 6.72 -9.05
N GLU A 151 -33.91 5.47 -8.73
CA GLU A 151 -33.68 4.88 -7.41
C GLU A 151 -32.19 4.84 -7.03
N TYR A 152 -31.32 4.49 -8.00
CA TYR A 152 -29.88 4.48 -7.78
C TYR A 152 -29.33 5.90 -7.53
N ARG A 153 -29.79 6.90 -8.29
CA ARG A 153 -29.41 8.31 -8.06
C ARG A 153 -29.91 8.85 -6.72
N ALA A 154 -31.08 8.42 -6.25
CA ALA A 154 -31.58 8.76 -4.92
C ALA A 154 -30.65 8.21 -3.84
N ARG A 155 -30.28 6.93 -3.91
CA ARG A 155 -29.33 6.30 -2.97
C ARG A 155 -27.97 6.99 -2.93
N LEU A 156 -27.42 7.38 -4.08
CA LEU A 156 -26.14 8.13 -4.12
C LEU A 156 -26.24 9.51 -3.43
N LYS A 157 -27.38 10.19 -3.57
CA LYS A 157 -27.60 11.48 -2.90
C LYS A 157 -27.69 11.32 -1.38
N ASP A 158 -28.36 10.26 -0.92
CA ASP A 158 -28.50 9.97 0.51
C ASP A 158 -27.15 9.58 1.13
N ARG A 159 -26.33 8.78 0.42
CA ARG A 159 -24.98 8.42 0.88
C ARG A 159 -24.05 9.64 0.99
N ASN A 160 -24.01 10.48 -0.04
CA ASN A 160 -23.21 11.71 -0.01
C ASN A 160 -23.65 12.67 1.11
N LYS A 161 -24.91 12.61 1.53
CA LYS A 161 -25.43 13.39 2.67
C LYS A 161 -25.01 12.78 4.00
N SER A 162 -24.97 11.44 4.12
CA SER A 162 -24.48 10.73 5.30
C SER A 162 -22.97 10.90 5.52
N GLU A 163 -22.16 10.74 4.48
CA GLU A 163 -20.69 10.89 4.55
C GLU A 163 -20.26 12.32 4.93
N ARG A 164 -21.02 13.34 4.51
CA ARG A 164 -20.83 14.73 4.97
C ARG A 164 -21.26 14.95 6.42
N GLY A 165 -22.21 14.16 6.93
CA GLY A 165 -22.61 14.19 8.34
C GLY A 165 -21.57 13.51 9.24
N GLU A 166 -21.00 12.39 8.79
CA GLU A 166 -19.96 11.64 9.53
C GLU A 166 -18.65 12.40 9.63
N THR A 167 -18.25 13.12 8.58
CA THR A 167 -17.06 14.01 8.62
C THR A 167 -17.22 15.20 9.56
N TYR A 168 -18.46 15.67 9.79
CA TYR A 168 -18.75 16.71 10.79
C TYR A 168 -18.76 16.18 12.23
N LEU A 169 -19.15 14.92 12.44
CA LEU A 169 -19.09 14.27 13.76
C LEU A 169 -17.65 13.89 14.15
N ALA A 170 -16.83 13.43 13.20
CA ALA A 170 -15.43 13.11 13.46
C ALA A 170 -14.59 14.34 13.84
N SER A 171 -14.87 15.50 13.26
CA SER A 171 -14.17 16.76 13.59
C SER A 171 -14.59 17.34 14.95
N ALA A 172 -15.78 17.02 15.46
CA ALA A 172 -16.23 17.47 16.78
C ALA A 172 -15.64 16.63 17.94
N ILE A 173 -15.13 15.43 17.67
CA ILE A 173 -14.56 14.53 18.70
C ILE A 173 -13.06 14.85 18.96
N GLU A 174 -12.37 15.50 18.03
CA GLU A 174 -10.95 15.84 18.19
C GLU A 174 -10.68 17.10 19.06
N GLU A 175 -11.69 17.92 19.38
CA GLU A 175 -11.50 19.12 20.22
C GLU A 175 -11.59 18.86 21.74
N GLU A 176 -12.15 17.74 22.21
CA GLU A 176 -12.34 17.51 23.66
C GLU A 176 -11.17 16.76 24.36
N ASP A 177 -10.30 16.06 23.65
CA ASP A 177 -9.31 15.15 24.28
C ASP A 177 -7.94 15.78 24.61
N GLN A 178 -7.75 17.08 24.36
CA GLN A 178 -6.48 17.77 24.70
C GLN A 178 -6.41 18.32 26.13
N SER A 179 -7.48 18.23 26.91
CA SER A 179 -7.54 18.81 28.26
C SER A 179 -7.11 17.88 29.41
N HIS A 180 -6.92 16.58 29.16
CA HIS A 180 -6.72 15.59 30.23
C HIS A 180 -5.27 15.06 30.40
N LEU A 181 -4.35 15.31 29.47
CA LEU A 181 -2.97 14.79 29.54
C LEU A 181 -1.98 15.70 30.30
N ALA A 182 -2.33 16.95 30.59
CA ALA A 182 -1.43 17.90 31.27
C ALA A 182 -1.29 17.69 32.79
N THR A 183 -2.18 16.91 33.42
CA THR A 183 -2.23 16.75 34.89
C THR A 183 -1.37 15.60 35.42
N ALA A 184 -0.88 14.70 34.56
CA ALA A 184 -0.18 13.49 34.99
C ALA A 184 1.33 13.67 35.24
N PHE A 185 1.96 14.75 34.76
CA PHE A 185 3.42 14.91 34.80
C PHE A 185 3.96 15.85 35.90
N ALA A 186 3.11 16.41 36.76
CA ALA A 186 3.53 17.36 37.80
C ALA A 186 3.83 16.73 39.19
N GLY A 187 3.82 15.40 39.32
CA GLY A 187 3.69 14.73 40.63
C GLY A 187 4.93 14.10 41.27
N LEU A 188 6.12 14.02 40.63
CA LEU A 188 7.25 13.26 41.19
C LEU A 188 8.58 14.03 41.12
N THR A 189 8.73 15.00 42.01
CA THR A 189 10.04 15.47 42.49
C THR A 189 9.98 15.62 44.01
N THR A 190 11.13 15.41 44.66
CA THR A 190 11.45 15.44 46.11
C THR A 190 11.46 14.05 46.75
N ASP A 191 12.45 13.62 47.54
CA ASP A 191 13.70 14.19 48.05
C ASP A 191 14.39 13.09 48.92
N GLN A 192 15.70 13.25 49.19
CA GLN A 192 16.50 12.60 50.25
C GLN A 192 16.65 11.07 50.22
N GLY A 193 17.83 10.46 50.36
CA GLY A 193 19.02 10.86 51.10
C GLY A 193 19.40 9.71 52.06
N ASN A 194 20.70 9.52 52.25
CA ASN A 194 21.37 8.83 53.35
C ASN A 194 21.99 7.44 53.09
N ASP A 195 23.28 7.41 53.45
CA ASP A 195 24.24 6.32 53.47
C ASP A 195 23.85 5.15 54.38
N THR A 196 24.34 3.94 54.05
CA THR A 196 25.13 3.12 55.01
C THR A 196 25.90 2.02 54.27
N ALA A 197 27.20 1.97 54.53
CA ALA A 197 28.11 0.88 54.23
C ALA A 197 27.83 -0.36 55.10
N TYR A 198 28.04 -1.56 54.55
CA TYR A 198 28.46 -2.74 55.31
C TYR A 198 29.33 -3.64 54.41
N GLU A 199 30.62 -3.72 54.76
CA GLU A 199 31.52 -4.80 54.36
C GLU A 199 31.12 -6.11 55.07
N SER A 200 31.30 -7.27 54.42
CA SER A 200 31.81 -8.50 55.06
C SER A 200 31.92 -9.66 54.05
N ASP A 201 33.17 -9.97 53.73
CA ASP A 201 33.83 -11.25 53.53
C ASP A 201 33.09 -12.61 53.57
N ALA A 202 33.66 -13.50 52.73
CA ALA A 202 34.04 -14.90 52.98
C ALA A 202 33.02 -16.07 52.95
N SER A 203 33.38 -17.00 52.04
CA SER A 203 33.50 -18.46 52.24
C SER A 203 32.38 -19.43 51.82
N LEU A 204 32.78 -20.29 50.89
CA LEU A 204 32.55 -21.75 50.78
C LEU A 204 31.11 -22.24 50.57
N LEU A 205 30.83 -22.71 49.33
CA LEU A 205 30.87 -24.14 48.98
C LEU A 205 30.88 -24.32 47.45
#